data_AF-A0A432FYY2-F1
#
_entry.id   AF-A0A432FYY2-F1
#
_cell.length_a   1.000
_cell.length_b   1.000
_cell.length_c   1.000
_cell.angle_alpha   90.00
_cell.angle_beta   90.00
_cell.angle_gamma   90.00
#
_symmetry.space_group_name_H-M   'P 1'
#
loop_
_entity.id
_entity.type
_entity.pdbx_description
1 polymer ?
#
loop_
_entity_poly.entity_id
_entity_poly.type
_entity_poly.pdbx_seq_one_letter_code
_entity_poly.pdbx_strand_id
1 'polypeptide(L)'
;MIPLDTLKQQHQEIDELINVLSLLIPDEKARKSHIVEGLLKDLAKKVGDHLALEDDTLYKELLVHPDPELQRTARNFLSGSHELRRLFTDYVQHACKP
;
A
#
# COMPACT_ATOMS: atom_id res chain seq x y z
N MET A 1 12.54 12.58 -9.93
CA MET A 1 11.19 12.96 -9.52
C MET A 1 10.12 12.21 -10.32
N ILE A 2 9.25 11.48 -9.62
CA ILE A 2 8.12 10.75 -10.23
C ILE A 2 6.97 11.72 -10.51
N PRO A 3 6.26 11.60 -11.64
CA PRO A 3 5.07 12.40 -11.88
C PRO A 3 4.01 12.14 -10.82
N LEU A 4 3.46 13.22 -10.24
CA LEU A 4 2.40 13.13 -9.24
C LEU A 4 1.19 12.31 -9.75
N ASP A 5 0.91 12.40 -11.05
CA ASP A 5 -0.18 11.65 -11.67
C ASP A 5 0.03 10.13 -11.64
N THR A 6 1.29 9.67 -11.67
CA THR A 6 1.61 8.25 -11.49
C THR A 6 1.24 7.78 -10.08
N LEU A 7 1.56 8.56 -9.04
CA LEU A 7 1.21 8.23 -7.66
C LEU A 7 -0.31 8.25 -7.45
N LYS A 8 -1.00 9.25 -8.02
CA LYS A 8 -2.48 9.32 -7.99
C LYS A 8 -3.13 8.14 -8.67
N GLN A 9 -2.61 7.72 -9.82
CA GLN A 9 -3.12 6.55 -10.52
C GLN A 9 -2.95 5.27 -9.68
N GLN A 10 -1.79 5.09 -9.05
CA GLN A 10 -1.57 3.95 -8.15
C GLN A 10 -2.53 3.95 -6.95
N HIS A 11 -2.79 5.12 -6.35
CA HIS A 11 -3.82 5.25 -5.31
C HIS A 11 -5.20 4.86 -5.82
N GLN A 12 -5.60 5.33 -7.01
CA GLN A 12 -6.90 5.00 -7.57
C GLN A 12 -7.07 3.49 -7.78
N GLU A 13 -6.05 2.80 -8.31
CA GLU A 13 -6.08 1.35 -8.48
C GLU A 13 -6.16 0.59 -7.14
N ILE A 14 -5.46 1.07 -6.11
CA ILE A 14 -5.50 0.52 -4.76
C ILE A 14 -6.92 0.70 -4.16
N ASP A 15 -7.49 1.89 -4.28
CA ASP A 15 -8.83 2.22 -3.79
C ASP A 15 -9.92 1.38 -4.46
N GLU A 16 -9.84 1.21 -5.78
CA GLU A 16 -10.75 0.33 -6.54
C GLU A 16 -10.70 -1.11 -6.01
N LEU A 17 -9.50 -1.63 -5.75
CA LEU A 17 -9.32 -2.97 -5.21
C LEU A 17 -9.86 -3.11 -3.78
N ILE A 18 -9.64 -2.11 -2.92
CA ILE A 18 -10.18 -2.04 -1.56
C ILE A 18 -11.71 -2.03 -1.58
N ASN A 19 -12.31 -1.27 -2.50
CA ASN A 19 -13.76 -1.18 -2.65
C ASN A 19 -14.36 -2.53 -3.04
N VAL A 20 -13.76 -3.24 -4.00
CA VAL A 20 -14.19 -4.59 -4.39
C VAL A 20 -14.06 -5.57 -3.22
N LEU A 21 -12.90 -5.59 -2.56
CA LEU A 21 -12.65 -6.48 -1.42
C LEU A 21 -13.61 -6.22 -0.26
N SER A 22 -13.95 -4.95 0.01
CA SER A 22 -14.88 -4.56 1.06
C SER A 22 -16.31 -5.09 0.84
N LEU A 23 -16.70 -5.34 -0.42
CA LEU A 23 -17.96 -5.99 -0.77
C LEU A 23 -17.90 -7.52 -0.63
N LEU A 24 -16.72 -8.12 -0.82
CA LEU A 24 -16.53 -9.58 -0.83
C LEU A 24 -16.19 -10.16 0.55
N ILE A 25 -15.42 -9.46 1.37
CA ILE A 25 -14.98 -9.90 2.70
C ILE A 25 -16.15 -10.27 3.64
N PRO A 26 -17.30 -9.55 3.66
CA PRO A 26 -18.41 -9.90 4.53
C PRO A 26 -19.02 -11.28 4.26
N ASP A 27 -18.99 -11.75 3.01
CA ASP A 27 -19.53 -13.06 2.63
C ASP A 27 -18.51 -14.18 2.94
N GLU A 28 -18.94 -15.17 3.73
CA GLU A 28 -18.06 -16.26 4.19
C GLU A 28 -17.58 -17.16 3.05
N LYS A 29 -18.44 -17.41 2.04
CA LYS A 29 -18.09 -18.28 0.91
C LYS A 29 -17.10 -17.57 -0.02
N ALA A 30 -17.34 -16.28 -0.28
CA ALA A 30 -16.45 -15.45 -1.07
C ALA A 30 -15.07 -15.35 -0.39
N ARG A 31 -15.02 -15.11 0.92
CA ARG A 31 -13.77 -15.01 1.68
C ARG A 31 -12.88 -16.23 1.57
N LYS A 32 -13.47 -17.43 1.50
CA LYS A 32 -12.75 -18.71 1.35
C LYS A 32 -12.43 -19.06 -0.10
N SER A 33 -12.84 -18.24 -1.06
CA SER A 33 -12.55 -18.47 -2.47
C SER A 33 -11.11 -18.07 -2.81
N HIS A 34 -10.50 -18.83 -3.74
CA HIS A 34 -9.21 -18.45 -4.32
C HIS A 34 -9.23 -17.07 -5.01
N ILE A 35 -10.43 -16.56 -5.35
CA ILE A 35 -10.60 -15.26 -6.01
C ILE A 35 -10.29 -14.16 -5.00
N VAL A 36 -10.90 -14.20 -3.81
CA VAL A 36 -10.65 -13.21 -2.76
C VAL A 36 -9.21 -13.31 -2.26
N GLU A 37 -8.66 -14.52 -2.15
CA GLU A 37 -7.25 -14.72 -1.83
C GLU A 37 -6.33 -14.05 -2.86
N GLY A 38 -6.62 -14.22 -4.17
CA GLY A 38 -5.89 -13.55 -5.25
C GLY A 38 -5.97 -12.02 -5.16
N LEU A 39 -7.18 -11.49 -4.95
CA LEU A 39 -7.40 -10.05 -4.79
C LEU A 39 -6.65 -9.47 -3.58
N LEU A 40 -6.59 -10.19 -2.45
CA LEU A 40 -5.81 -9.79 -1.28
C LEU A 40 -4.30 -9.77 -1.55
N LYS A 41 -3.79 -10.76 -2.29
CA LYS A 41 -2.39 -10.82 -2.72
C LYS A 41 -2.06 -9.68 -3.68
N ASP A 42 -2.96 -9.38 -4.62
CA ASP A 42 -2.82 -8.27 -5.55
C ASP A 42 -2.83 -6.92 -4.82
N LEU A 43 -3.69 -6.76 -3.82
CA LEU A 43 -3.73 -5.56 -2.97
C LEU A 43 -2.38 -5.36 -2.27
N ALA A 44 -1.88 -6.41 -1.59
CA ALA A 44 -0.61 -6.35 -0.89
C ALA A 44 0.56 -6.06 -1.84
N LYS A 45 0.54 -6.64 -3.04
CA LYS A 45 1.56 -6.34 -4.07
C LYS A 45 1.49 -4.87 -4.49
N LYS A 46 0.31 -4.35 -4.85
CA LYS A 46 0.15 -2.96 -5.29
C LYS A 46 0.55 -1.95 -4.21
N VAL A 47 0.12 -2.16 -2.97
CA VAL A 47 0.53 -1.33 -1.82
C VAL A 47 2.04 -1.43 -1.62
N GLY A 48 2.61 -2.64 -1.66
CA GLY A 48 4.04 -2.85 -1.49
C GLY A 48 4.89 -2.18 -2.57
N ASP A 49 4.46 -2.25 -3.83
CA ASP A 49 5.12 -1.62 -4.98
C ASP A 49 5.02 -0.09 -4.90
N HIS A 50 3.84 0.44 -4.56
CA HIS A 50 3.61 1.88 -4.38
C HIS A 50 4.49 2.46 -3.28
N LEU A 51 4.50 1.85 -2.09
CA LEU A 51 5.35 2.31 -0.98
C LEU A 51 6.84 2.23 -1.34
N ALA A 52 7.28 1.19 -2.07
CA ALA A 52 8.68 1.07 -2.48
C ALA A 52 9.08 2.18 -3.46
N LEU A 53 8.16 2.54 -4.35
CA LEU A 53 8.36 3.62 -5.30
C LEU A 53 8.50 4.98 -4.60
N GLU A 54 7.68 5.26 -3.58
CA GLU A 54 7.78 6.47 -2.77
C GLU A 54 9.09 6.53 -1.97
N ASP A 55 9.46 5.40 -1.32
CA ASP A 55 10.71 5.24 -0.57
C ASP A 55 11.93 5.49 -1.48
N ASP A 56 11.90 4.96 -2.70
CA ASP A 56 13.04 5.03 -3.61
C ASP A 56 13.21 6.36 -4.34
N THR A 57 12.18 7.21 -4.32
CA THR A 57 12.17 8.45 -5.10
C THR A 57 11.74 9.66 -4.27
N LEU A 58 10.44 9.80 -3.98
CA LEU A 58 9.83 10.97 -3.36
C LEU A 58 10.47 11.29 -2.01
N TYR A 59 10.53 10.31 -1.12
CA TYR A 59 11.05 10.55 0.23
C TYR A 59 12.55 10.83 0.24
N LYS A 60 13.34 10.21 -0.65
CA LYS A 60 14.79 10.54 -0.79
C LYS A 60 15.00 12.00 -1.17
N GLU A 61 14.21 12.52 -2.12
CA GLU A 61 14.30 13.93 -2.53
C GLU A 61 13.86 14.89 -1.40
N LEU A 62 12.80 14.55 -0.67
CA LEU A 62 12.29 15.38 0.44
C LEU A 62 13.20 15.38 1.67
N LEU A 63 13.92 14.28 1.93
CA LEU A 63 14.84 14.17 3.07
C LEU A 63 16.09 15.04 2.94
N VAL A 64 16.52 15.36 1.72
CA VAL A 64 17.68 16.23 1.46
C VAL A 64 17.29 17.68 1.18
N HIS A 65 15.99 18.00 1.24
CA HIS A 65 15.49 19.34 1.00
C HIS A 65 15.95 20.31 2.11
N PRO A 66 16.29 21.58 1.80
CA PRO A 66 16.77 22.54 2.81
C PRO A 66 15.73 22.93 3.87
N ASP A 67 14.44 22.73 3.58
CA ASP A 67 13.35 22.99 4.52
C ASP A 67 13.21 21.86 5.56
N PRO A 68 13.45 22.12 6.86
CA PRO A 68 13.34 21.10 7.91
C PRO A 68 11.91 20.58 8.12
N GLU A 69 10.87 21.35 7.78
CA GLU A 69 9.48 20.92 7.89
C GLU A 69 9.15 19.84 6.85
N LEU A 70 9.66 20.00 5.62
CA LEU A 70 9.53 18.99 4.57
C LEU A 70 10.29 17.71 4.93
N GLN A 71 11.50 17.82 5.47
CA GLN A 71 12.24 16.65 5.95
C GLN A 71 11.50 15.91 7.08
N ARG A 72 10.91 16.65 8.04
CA ARG A 72 10.13 16.06 9.14
C ARG A 72 8.91 15.33 8.61
N THR A 73 8.20 15.95 7.66
CA THR A 73 7.05 15.34 7.00
C THR A 73 7.45 14.02 6.32
N ALA A 74 8.51 14.02 5.51
CA ALA A 74 9.01 12.81 4.86
C ALA A 74 9.38 11.70 5.86
N ARG A 75 10.05 12.02 6.98
CA ARG A 75 10.37 11.05 8.03
C ARG A 75 9.12 10.42 8.66
N ASN A 76 8.09 11.22 8.91
CA ASN A 76 6.84 10.72 9.50
C ASN A 76 6.12 9.76 8.54
N PHE A 77 6.06 10.09 7.25
CA PHE A 77 5.46 9.22 6.23
C PHE A 77 6.25 7.92 6.06
N LEU A 78 7.59 7.97 6.00
CA LEU A 78 8.44 6.77 5.96
C LEU A 78 8.22 5.84 7.15
N SER A 79 8.12 6.39 8.37
CA SER A 79 7.84 5.57 9.55
C SER A 79 6.46 4.90 9.46
N GLY A 80 5.47 5.60 8.91
CA GLY A 80 4.12 5.06 8.70
C GLY A 80 4.06 4.00 7.61
N SER A 81 4.76 4.19 6.49
CA SER A 81 4.76 3.25 5.35
C SER A 81 5.37 1.91 5.74
N HIS A 82 6.44 1.90 6.54
CA HIS A 82 7.04 0.67 7.05
C HIS A 82 6.08 -0.13 7.93
N GLU A 83 5.37 0.53 8.85
CA GLU A 83 4.40 -0.15 9.71
C GLU A 83 3.20 -0.65 8.91
N LEU A 84 2.70 0.14 7.95
CA LEU A 84 1.63 -0.26 7.05
C LEU A 84 2.00 -1.52 6.25
N ARG A 85 3.21 -1.55 5.67
CA ARG A 85 3.73 -2.70 4.92
C ARG A 85 3.80 -3.94 5.79
N ARG A 86 4.25 -3.80 7.05
CA ARG A 86 4.31 -4.90 8.01
C ARG A 86 2.90 -5.45 8.31
N LEU A 87 1.96 -4.58 8.68
CA LEU A 87 0.57 -4.97 8.98
C LEU A 87 -0.08 -5.70 7.80
N PHE A 88 0.13 -5.20 6.58
CA PHE A 88 -0.41 -5.84 5.37
C PHE A 88 0.22 -7.20 5.09
N THR A 89 1.54 -7.31 5.23
CA THR A 89 2.26 -8.57 5.05
C THR A 89 1.78 -9.62 6.04
N ASP A 90 1.69 -9.23 7.33
CA ASP A 90 1.19 -10.10 8.39
C ASP A 90 -0.25 -10.51 8.11
N TYR A 91 -1.12 -9.58 7.69
CA TYR A 91 -2.52 -9.89 7.38
C TYR A 91 -2.64 -10.92 6.25
N VAL A 92 -1.96 -10.71 5.12
CA VAL A 92 -2.02 -11.66 3.99
C VAL A 92 -1.45 -13.01 4.37
N GLN A 93 -0.35 -13.06 5.13
CA GLN A 93 0.22 -14.31 5.62
C GLN A 93 -0.73 -15.07 6.56
N HIS A 94 -1.58 -14.38 7.32
CA HIS A 94 -2.54 -15.03 8.22
C HIS A 94 -3.86 -15.38 7.53
N ALA A 95 -4.36 -14.50 6.67
CA ALA A 95 -5.61 -14.71 5.94
C ALA A 95 -5.51 -15.81 4.88
N CYS A 96 -4.32 -16.05 4.32
CA CYS A 96 -4.08 -17.08 3.31
C CYS A 96 -3.50 -18.39 3.89
N LYS A 97 -3.52 -18.58 5.22
CA LYS A 97 -3.16 -19.87 5.83
C LYS A 97 -4.32 -20.86 5.64
N PRO A 98 -4.04 -22.10 5.21
CA PRO A 98 -5.04 -23.15 5.03
C PRO A 98 -5.73 -23.55 6.34
#